data_AF-A0A4Q4XE70-F1
#
_entry.id   AF-A0A4Q4XE70-F1
#
_cell.length_a   1.000
_cell.length_b   1.000
_cell.length_c   1.000
_cell.angle_alpha   90.00
_cell.angle_beta   90.00
_cell.angle_gamma   90.00
#
_symmetry.space_group_name_H-M   'P 1'
#
loop_
_entity.id
_entity.type
_entity.pdbx_description
1 polymer ?
#
loop_
_entity_poly.entity_id
_entity_poly.type
_entity_poly.pdbx_seq_one_letter_code
_entity_poly.pdbx_strand_id
1 'polypeptide(L)'
;MQTVVLTFDSNLTPLLPQALRGHPVARAWADGATLKHAIEALGVPHTEVGQVLVDGRPMALEAMLPARGYVAVSAVEPLLPTAPLHFLCDAHLGATARLLRMAGFDTAYDNNYADAAIEALAHEEDWIVLSRDRELLKRRGIRRGAFIRAREPQAQMREIVTRLRLADVAKPFSRCLECNVLLRMLSQEEASASVPPRVRERQRLFSTCDVCRRIYWPGRRIG
;
A
#
# COMPACT_ATOMS: atom_id res chain seq x y z
N MET A 1 17.26 32.62 -10.10
CA MET A 1 16.86 31.23 -10.41
C MET A 1 17.56 30.32 -9.44
N GLN A 2 16.80 29.55 -8.68
CA GLN A 2 17.34 28.60 -7.71
C GLN A 2 17.73 27.32 -8.44
N THR A 3 19.03 27.06 -8.64
CA THR A 3 19.50 25.84 -9.30
C THR A 3 19.85 24.82 -8.24
N VAL A 4 18.98 23.83 -8.07
CA VAL A 4 19.16 22.71 -7.14
C VAL A 4 19.39 21.45 -7.94
N VAL A 5 20.34 20.64 -7.48
CA VAL A 5 20.63 19.32 -8.05
C VAL A 5 19.99 18.26 -7.16
N LEU A 6 19.06 17.50 -7.70
CA LEU A 6 18.41 16.40 -7.00
C LEU A 6 18.96 15.05 -7.48
N THR A 7 19.22 14.14 -6.55
CA THR A 7 19.51 12.73 -6.85
C THR A 7 18.56 11.82 -6.11
N PHE A 8 18.34 10.66 -6.72
CA PHE A 8 17.40 9.66 -6.25
C PHE A 8 18.11 8.33 -6.18
N ASP A 9 17.80 7.55 -5.15
CA ASP A 9 18.30 6.18 -5.06
C ASP A 9 17.74 5.28 -6.17
N SER A 10 18.25 4.05 -6.23
CA SER A 10 17.86 3.04 -7.22
C SER A 10 16.40 2.59 -7.08
N ASN A 11 15.80 2.66 -5.89
CA ASN A 11 14.43 2.25 -5.63
C ASN A 11 13.41 3.30 -6.13
N LEU A 12 13.78 4.58 -6.10
CA LEU A 12 12.97 5.69 -6.63
C LEU A 12 13.18 5.93 -8.12
N THR A 13 14.33 5.54 -8.67
CA THR A 13 14.67 5.74 -10.09
C THR A 13 13.59 5.26 -11.07
N PRO A 14 12.92 4.09 -10.89
CA PRO A 14 11.84 3.67 -11.78
C PRO A 14 10.63 4.61 -11.82
N LEU A 15 10.43 5.41 -10.76
CA LEU A 15 9.36 6.41 -10.71
C LEU A 15 9.74 7.65 -11.54
N LEU A 16 11.01 7.97 -11.71
CA LEU A 16 11.37 9.14 -12.50
C LEU A 16 10.97 8.97 -13.99
N PRO A 17 10.64 10.08 -14.69
CA PRO A 17 10.55 10.10 -16.15
C PRO A 17 11.81 9.50 -16.77
N GLN A 18 11.67 8.77 -17.87
CA GLN A 18 12.77 8.02 -18.49
C GLN A 18 14.01 8.89 -18.75
N ALA A 19 13.81 10.14 -19.19
CA ALA A 19 14.89 11.09 -19.47
C ALA A 19 15.72 11.53 -18.25
N LEU A 20 15.20 11.30 -17.02
CA LEU A 20 15.82 11.73 -15.77
C LEU A 20 16.43 10.57 -14.96
N ARG A 21 16.30 9.33 -15.44
CA ARG A 21 16.75 8.15 -14.70
C ARG A 21 18.27 8.03 -14.70
N GLY A 22 18.85 7.71 -13.54
CA GLY A 22 20.30 7.45 -13.41
C GLY A 22 21.18 8.69 -13.50
N HIS A 23 20.60 9.90 -13.48
CA HIS A 23 21.32 11.16 -13.61
C HIS A 23 20.90 12.15 -12.52
N PRO A 24 21.82 12.99 -12.02
CA PRO A 24 21.46 14.15 -11.22
C PRO A 24 20.53 15.09 -12.01
N VAL A 25 19.42 15.49 -11.39
CA VAL A 25 18.42 16.36 -12.00
C VAL A 25 18.66 17.78 -11.55
N ALA A 26 19.23 18.60 -12.44
CA ALA A 26 19.37 20.04 -12.24
C ALA A 26 18.15 20.77 -12.82
N ARG A 27 17.38 21.47 -12.00
CA ARG A 27 16.21 22.24 -12.45
C ARG A 27 16.10 23.56 -11.69
N ALA A 28 15.60 24.58 -12.38
CA ALA A 28 15.21 25.83 -11.76
C ALA A 28 13.80 25.72 -11.17
N TRP A 29 13.65 26.19 -9.93
CA TRP A 29 12.38 26.13 -9.20
C TRP A 29 11.85 27.54 -8.92
N ALA A 30 10.52 27.65 -8.80
CA ALA A 30 9.88 28.87 -8.35
C ALA A 30 10.23 29.16 -6.89
N ASP A 31 10.30 30.44 -6.52
CA ASP A 31 10.53 30.83 -5.13
C ASP A 31 9.40 30.30 -4.23
N GLY A 32 9.77 29.79 -3.05
CA GLY A 32 8.82 29.23 -2.08
C GLY A 32 8.39 27.78 -2.34
N ALA A 33 8.97 27.10 -3.33
CA ALA A 33 8.74 25.66 -3.51
C ALA A 33 9.24 24.85 -2.30
N THR A 34 8.48 23.84 -1.88
CA THR A 34 8.91 22.88 -0.85
C THR A 34 9.71 21.73 -1.46
N LEU A 35 10.46 21.01 -0.63
CA LEU A 35 11.11 19.75 -1.03
C LEU A 35 10.07 18.74 -1.56
N LYS A 36 8.94 18.60 -0.87
CA LYS A 36 7.80 17.78 -1.32
C LYS A 36 7.38 18.12 -2.74
N HIS A 37 7.09 19.39 -3.00
CA HIS A 37 6.60 19.84 -4.29
C HIS A 37 7.63 19.55 -5.40
N ALA A 38 8.91 19.81 -5.14
CA ALA A 38 9.97 19.55 -6.09
C ALA A 38 10.10 18.06 -6.44
N ILE A 39 10.06 17.19 -5.43
CA ILE A 39 10.17 15.74 -5.59
C ILE A 39 8.96 15.16 -6.35
N GLU A 40 7.74 15.61 -6.01
CA GLU A 40 6.51 15.19 -6.68
C GLU A 40 6.40 15.67 -8.13
N ALA A 41 6.93 16.86 -8.42
CA ALA A 41 7.03 17.39 -9.78
C ALA A 41 8.02 16.61 -10.66
N LEU A 42 9.02 15.95 -10.05
CA LEU A 42 9.86 14.94 -10.71
C LEU A 42 9.21 13.55 -10.74
N GLY A 43 8.02 13.45 -10.16
CA GLY A 43 7.12 12.32 -10.28
C GLY A 43 7.12 11.38 -9.09
N VAL A 44 8.06 11.48 -8.16
CA VAL A 44 8.13 10.58 -7.00
C VAL A 44 7.04 11.00 -6.00
N PRO A 45 6.05 10.15 -5.69
CA PRO A 45 5.06 10.46 -4.66
C PRO A 45 5.74 10.60 -3.31
N HIS A 46 5.31 11.56 -2.48
CA HIS A 46 5.88 11.76 -1.15
C HIS A 46 5.76 10.50 -0.25
N THR A 47 4.76 9.65 -0.49
CA THR A 47 4.59 8.37 0.22
C THR A 47 5.70 7.34 -0.07
N GLU A 48 6.45 7.53 -1.16
CA GLU A 48 7.59 6.68 -1.52
C GLU A 48 8.91 7.22 -0.95
N VAL A 49 8.92 8.45 -0.43
CA VAL A 49 10.14 9.12 0.03
C VAL A 49 10.40 8.79 1.50
N GLY A 50 11.59 8.25 1.76
CA GLY A 50 12.12 8.05 3.10
C GLY A 50 12.90 9.28 3.55
N GLN A 51 14.24 9.17 3.56
CA GLN A 51 15.10 10.26 3.99
C GLN A 51 15.36 11.26 2.86
N VAL A 52 15.32 12.55 3.19
CA VAL A 52 15.78 13.65 2.33
C VAL A 52 16.94 14.34 3.00
N LEU A 53 18.07 14.45 2.29
CA LEU A 53 19.26 15.14 2.75
C LEU A 53 19.52 16.37 1.89
N VAL A 54 19.64 17.54 2.52
CA VAL A 54 20.08 18.78 1.86
C VAL A 54 21.51 19.07 2.29
N ASP A 55 22.45 19.03 1.34
CA ASP A 55 23.90 19.17 1.60
C ASP A 55 24.38 18.28 2.76
N GLY A 56 23.86 17.03 2.80
CA GLY A 56 24.20 16.03 3.81
C GLY A 56 23.40 16.11 5.12
N ARG A 57 22.49 17.08 5.28
CA ARG A 57 21.68 17.25 6.50
C ARG A 57 20.24 16.77 6.31
N PRO A 58 19.69 15.94 7.22
CA PRO A 58 18.30 15.50 7.15
C PRO A 58 17.31 16.66 7.19
N MET A 59 16.34 16.65 6.29
CA MET A 59 15.31 17.67 6.18
C MET A 59 13.92 17.06 5.99
N ALA A 60 12.90 17.74 6.54
CA ALA A 60 11.50 17.39 6.35
C ALA A 60 11.02 17.77 4.94
N LEU A 61 10.06 17.04 4.41
CA LEU A 61 9.49 17.28 3.08
C LEU A 61 8.78 18.65 2.97
N GLU A 62 8.28 19.18 4.08
CA GLU A 62 7.62 20.48 4.18
C GLU A 62 8.60 21.65 4.17
N ALA A 63 9.90 21.39 4.34
CA ALA A 63 10.91 22.45 4.33
C ALA A 63 11.01 23.10 2.95
N MET A 64 11.34 24.39 2.96
CA MET A 64 11.58 25.15 1.73
C MET A 64 12.77 24.57 0.99
N LEU A 65 12.64 24.48 -0.34
CA LEU A 65 13.72 24.11 -1.22
C LEU A 65 14.83 25.17 -1.11
N PRO A 66 16.11 24.78 -0.97
CA PRO A 66 17.19 25.76 -0.86
C PRO A 66 17.39 26.49 -2.19
N ALA A 67 17.94 27.71 -2.14
CA ALA A 67 18.21 28.49 -3.34
C ALA A 67 19.27 27.84 -4.26
N ARG A 68 20.14 27.02 -3.70
CA ARG A 68 21.17 26.24 -4.39
C ARG A 68 21.61 25.11 -3.48
N GLY A 69 22.19 24.07 -4.08
CA GLY A 69 22.77 22.97 -3.32
C GLY A 69 22.36 21.62 -3.89
N TYR A 70 22.62 20.59 -3.11
CA TYR A 70 22.40 19.21 -3.47
C TYR A 70 21.36 18.58 -2.56
N VAL A 71 20.37 17.91 -3.17
CA VAL A 71 19.31 17.19 -2.46
C VAL A 71 19.40 15.72 -2.82
N ALA A 72 19.70 14.87 -1.84
CA ALA A 72 19.63 13.42 -2.01
C ALA A 72 18.31 12.90 -1.45
N VAL A 73 17.62 12.09 -2.24
CA VAL A 73 16.30 11.52 -1.89
C VAL A 73 16.40 10.00 -1.90
N SER A 74 16.10 9.40 -0.75
CA SER A 74 16.06 7.95 -0.58
C SER A 74 14.62 7.45 -0.51
N ALA A 75 14.39 6.20 -0.94
CA ALA A 75 13.10 5.54 -0.81
C ALA A 75 12.77 5.24 0.66
N VAL A 76 11.49 5.00 0.93
CA VAL A 76 11.06 4.36 2.18
C VAL A 76 11.66 2.95 2.25
N GLU A 77 12.36 2.68 3.34
CA GLU A 77 12.93 1.36 3.63
C GLU A 77 11.82 0.34 3.98
N PRO A 78 11.98 -0.95 3.60
CA PRO A 78 11.02 -1.98 3.98
C PRO A 78 10.90 -2.18 5.49
N LEU A 79 9.73 -1.83 6.04
CA LEU A 79 9.44 -1.92 7.48
C LEU A 79 7.98 -2.29 7.72
N LEU A 80 7.70 -2.89 8.88
CA LEU A 80 6.33 -3.14 9.33
C LEU A 80 5.69 -1.79 9.72
N PRO A 81 4.58 -1.36 9.08
CA PRO A 81 3.95 -0.10 9.42
C PRO A 81 3.39 -0.10 10.84
N THR A 82 3.31 1.07 11.46
CA THR A 82 2.66 1.23 12.76
C THR A 82 1.18 0.83 12.69
N ALA A 83 0.66 0.17 13.72
CA ALA A 83 -0.76 -0.12 13.82
C ALA A 83 -1.60 1.19 13.95
N PRO A 84 -2.86 1.20 13.49
CA PRO A 84 -3.59 0.09 12.86
C PRO A 84 -3.11 -0.23 11.43
N LEU A 85 -3.26 -1.50 11.04
CA LEU A 85 -2.93 -2.00 9.70
C LEU A 85 -4.21 -2.13 8.87
N HIS A 86 -4.71 -0.99 8.41
CA HIS A 86 -5.84 -0.91 7.48
C HIS A 86 -5.32 -0.58 6.09
N PHE A 87 -5.73 -1.32 5.07
CA PHE A 87 -5.26 -1.17 3.69
C PHE A 87 -6.38 -0.72 2.77
N LEU A 88 -6.15 0.35 2.02
CA LEU A 88 -7.12 0.85 1.05
C LEU A 88 -6.56 0.62 -0.35
N CYS A 89 -7.16 -0.30 -1.08
CA CYS A 89 -6.74 -0.65 -2.43
C CYS A 89 -7.50 0.18 -3.47
N ASP A 90 -6.79 0.72 -4.45
CA ASP A 90 -7.40 1.36 -5.62
C ASP A 90 -8.09 0.34 -6.55
N ALA A 91 -8.76 0.85 -7.60
CA ALA A 91 -9.48 0.03 -8.58
C ALA A 91 -8.60 -1.02 -9.28
N HIS A 92 -7.28 -0.81 -9.37
CA HIS A 92 -6.34 -1.72 -10.02
C HIS A 92 -5.91 -2.90 -9.14
N LEU A 93 -6.25 -2.88 -7.85
CA LEU A 93 -5.78 -3.83 -6.86
C LEU A 93 -6.90 -4.73 -6.31
N GLY A 94 -8.05 -4.84 -6.97
CA GLY A 94 -9.20 -5.63 -6.48
C GLY A 94 -8.89 -7.09 -6.17
N ALA A 95 -8.20 -7.79 -7.05
CA ALA A 95 -7.77 -9.17 -6.79
C ALA A 95 -6.77 -9.25 -5.63
N THR A 96 -5.90 -8.25 -5.49
CA THR A 96 -4.92 -8.15 -4.40
C THR A 96 -5.59 -7.83 -3.07
N ALA A 97 -6.64 -7.00 -3.06
CA ALA A 97 -7.45 -6.75 -1.87
C ALA A 97 -8.04 -8.06 -1.32
N ARG A 98 -8.50 -8.96 -2.20
CA ARG A 98 -8.95 -10.30 -1.79
C ARG A 98 -7.82 -11.13 -1.18
N LEU A 99 -6.61 -11.07 -1.74
CA LEU A 99 -5.44 -11.77 -1.20
C LEU A 99 -5.02 -11.21 0.18
N LEU A 100 -5.08 -9.90 0.37
CA LEU A 100 -4.81 -9.25 1.67
C LEU A 100 -5.84 -9.66 2.72
N ARG A 101 -7.14 -9.66 2.37
CA ARG A 101 -8.22 -10.17 3.25
C ARG A 101 -8.02 -11.64 3.59
N MET A 102 -7.60 -12.45 2.62
CA MET A 102 -7.28 -13.87 2.83
C MET A 102 -6.11 -14.04 3.81
N ALA A 103 -5.11 -13.15 3.78
CA ALA A 103 -4.01 -13.11 4.74
C ALA A 103 -4.41 -12.52 6.12
N GLY A 104 -5.65 -12.05 6.27
CA GLY A 104 -6.20 -11.56 7.54
C GLY A 104 -6.14 -10.05 7.74
N PHE A 105 -5.68 -9.30 6.74
CA PHE A 105 -5.55 -7.85 6.84
C PHE A 105 -6.87 -7.15 6.56
N ASP A 106 -7.14 -6.10 7.34
CA ASP A 106 -8.28 -5.23 7.10
C ASP A 106 -8.06 -4.47 5.79
N THR A 107 -8.85 -4.77 4.76
CA THR A 107 -8.63 -4.20 3.43
C THR A 107 -9.92 -3.70 2.82
N ALA A 108 -10.06 -2.39 2.70
CA ALA A 108 -11.12 -1.73 1.97
C ALA A 108 -10.77 -1.69 0.48
N TYR A 109 -11.79 -1.90 -0.34
CA TYR A 109 -11.70 -1.85 -1.79
C TYR A 109 -13.11 -1.70 -2.34
N ASP A 110 -13.27 -0.72 -3.24
CA ASP A 110 -14.46 -0.54 -4.06
C ASP A 110 -14.00 -0.03 -5.43
N ASN A 111 -14.56 -0.61 -6.50
CA ASN A 111 -14.30 -0.16 -7.88
C ASN A 111 -14.78 1.27 -8.15
N ASN A 112 -15.73 1.77 -7.34
CA ASN A 112 -16.36 3.07 -7.52
C ASN A 112 -15.78 4.16 -6.62
N TYR A 113 -14.72 3.87 -5.85
CA TYR A 113 -14.06 4.90 -5.07
C TYR A 113 -13.43 5.94 -5.99
N ALA A 114 -14.01 7.14 -5.99
CA ALA A 114 -13.35 8.33 -6.50
C ALA A 114 -12.14 8.67 -5.62
N ASP A 115 -11.09 9.23 -6.22
CA ASP A 115 -9.86 9.60 -5.50
C ASP A 115 -10.11 10.46 -4.26
N ALA A 116 -11.11 11.33 -4.28
CA ALA A 116 -11.49 12.17 -3.14
C ALA A 116 -12.05 11.34 -1.96
N ALA A 117 -12.79 10.26 -2.25
CA ALA A 117 -13.27 9.34 -1.23
C ALA A 117 -12.11 8.51 -0.64
N ILE A 118 -11.17 8.08 -1.49
CA ILE A 118 -9.95 7.39 -1.04
C ILE A 118 -9.15 8.30 -0.10
N GLU A 119 -8.97 9.56 -0.48
CA GLU A 119 -8.27 10.55 0.33
C GLU A 119 -8.97 10.81 1.67
N ALA A 120 -10.30 10.93 1.67
CA ALA A 120 -11.07 11.13 2.90
C ALA A 120 -10.93 9.93 3.86
N LEU A 121 -11.14 8.72 3.36
CA LEU A 121 -10.98 7.48 4.15
C LEU A 121 -9.56 7.35 4.70
N ALA A 122 -8.55 7.58 3.85
CA ALA A 122 -7.14 7.53 4.26
C ALA A 122 -6.82 8.52 5.38
N HIS A 123 -7.42 9.71 5.34
CA HIS A 123 -7.21 10.74 6.33
C HIS A 123 -7.92 10.44 7.68
N GLU A 124 -9.18 10.03 7.63
CA GLU A 124 -10.06 9.85 8.81
C GLU A 124 -9.68 8.62 9.64
N GLU A 125 -9.35 7.51 8.98
CA GLU A 125 -9.17 6.21 9.62
C GLU A 125 -7.73 5.67 9.52
N ASP A 126 -6.79 6.54 9.10
CA ASP A 126 -5.35 6.28 8.96
C ASP A 126 -5.02 5.05 8.09
N TRP A 127 -5.76 4.89 6.98
CA TRP A 127 -5.55 3.79 6.04
C TRP A 127 -4.22 3.95 5.28
N ILE A 128 -3.55 2.83 5.07
CA ILE A 128 -2.41 2.69 4.18
C ILE A 128 -2.94 2.52 2.75
N VAL A 129 -2.79 3.53 1.91
CA VAL A 129 -3.27 3.48 0.53
C VAL A 129 -2.29 2.69 -0.34
N LEU A 130 -2.77 1.61 -0.93
CA LEU A 130 -2.04 0.84 -1.93
C LEU A 130 -2.59 1.21 -3.30
N SER A 131 -1.71 1.65 -4.21
CA SER A 131 -2.14 2.10 -5.52
C SER A 131 -1.08 1.88 -6.58
N ARG A 132 -1.53 1.76 -7.83
CA ARG A 132 -0.68 1.82 -9.03
C ARG A 132 -0.75 3.16 -9.74
N ASP A 133 -1.49 4.10 -9.19
CA ASP A 133 -1.56 5.49 -9.64
C ASP A 133 -0.70 6.37 -8.73
N ARG A 134 0.22 7.10 -9.35
CA ARG A 134 1.14 8.00 -8.66
C ARG A 134 0.47 9.32 -8.32
N GLU A 135 -0.47 9.78 -9.15
CA GLU A 135 -1.16 11.05 -8.91
C GLU A 135 -2.07 10.93 -7.69
N LEU A 136 -2.72 9.77 -7.51
CA LEU A 136 -3.43 9.46 -6.27
C LEU A 136 -2.50 9.58 -5.06
N LEU A 137 -1.33 8.92 -5.08
CA LEU A 137 -0.37 8.92 -3.97
C LEU A 137 0.33 10.27 -3.72
N LYS A 138 0.24 11.23 -4.64
CA LYS A 138 0.73 12.61 -4.43
C LYS A 138 -0.28 13.49 -3.68
N ARG A 139 -1.54 13.05 -3.55
CA ARG A 139 -2.59 13.82 -2.87
C ARG A 139 -2.22 14.06 -1.40
N ARG A 140 -2.41 15.29 -0.93
CA ARG A 140 -1.91 15.74 0.38
C ARG A 140 -2.57 15.00 1.55
N GLY A 141 -3.81 14.54 1.41
CA GLY A 141 -4.50 13.78 2.46
C GLY A 141 -3.96 12.36 2.66
N ILE A 142 -3.21 11.81 1.69
CA ILE A 142 -2.63 10.47 1.80
C ILE A 142 -1.30 10.54 2.55
N ARG A 143 -1.35 10.31 3.86
CA ARG A 143 -0.15 10.31 4.72
C ARG A 143 0.65 9.01 4.61
N ARG A 144 -0.06 7.89 4.47
CA ARG A 144 0.50 6.53 4.42
C ARG A 144 0.10 5.90 3.10
N GLY A 145 1.08 5.53 2.29
CA GLY A 145 0.79 4.85 1.04
C GLY A 145 1.97 4.12 0.47
N ALA A 146 1.71 3.21 -0.45
CA ALA A 146 2.73 2.47 -1.18
C ALA A 146 2.32 2.31 -2.65
N PHE A 147 3.22 2.73 -3.52
CA PHE A 147 3.13 2.47 -4.95
C PHE A 147 3.47 1.01 -5.23
N ILE A 148 2.55 0.31 -5.91
CA ILE A 148 2.72 -1.09 -6.27
C ILE A 148 3.21 -1.20 -7.72
N ARG A 149 4.45 -1.66 -7.89
CA ARG A 149 5.10 -1.77 -9.21
C ARG A 149 4.54 -2.96 -10.00
N ALA A 150 4.28 -4.07 -9.32
CA ALA A 150 3.79 -5.30 -9.93
C ALA A 150 2.41 -5.13 -10.58
N ARG A 151 2.20 -5.85 -11.69
CA ARG A 151 0.93 -5.87 -12.44
C ARG A 151 0.03 -7.04 -12.04
N GLU A 152 0.63 -8.20 -11.82
CA GLU A 152 -0.10 -9.43 -11.52
C GLU A 152 -0.44 -9.53 -10.03
N PRO A 153 -1.66 -9.92 -9.64
CA PRO A 153 -2.11 -9.92 -8.24
C PRO A 153 -1.19 -10.70 -7.28
N GLN A 154 -0.68 -11.85 -7.72
CA GLN A 154 0.26 -12.66 -6.92
C GLN A 154 1.61 -11.97 -6.74
N ALA A 155 2.07 -11.22 -7.75
CA ALA A 155 3.29 -10.43 -7.66
C ALA A 155 3.08 -9.18 -6.80
N GLN A 156 1.91 -8.54 -6.89
CA GLN A 156 1.51 -7.43 -6.03
C GLN A 156 1.49 -7.84 -4.56
N MET A 157 0.86 -8.97 -4.24
CA MET A 157 0.83 -9.50 -2.87
C MET A 157 2.25 -9.77 -2.34
N ARG A 158 3.12 -10.40 -3.14
CA ARG A 158 4.52 -10.61 -2.76
C ARG A 158 5.26 -9.29 -2.51
N GLU A 159 5.11 -8.31 -3.40
CA GLU A 159 5.68 -6.98 -3.24
C GLU A 159 5.21 -6.32 -1.93
N ILE A 160 3.90 -6.33 -1.66
CA ILE A 160 3.31 -5.74 -0.44
C ILE A 160 3.83 -6.43 0.82
N VAL A 161 3.81 -7.77 0.86
CA VAL A 161 4.25 -8.53 2.03
C VAL A 161 5.74 -8.32 2.32
N THR A 162 6.59 -8.32 1.29
CA THR A 162 8.03 -8.08 1.44
C THR A 162 8.31 -6.65 1.87
N ARG A 163 7.67 -5.67 1.20
CA ARG A 163 7.90 -4.25 1.45
C ARG A 163 7.40 -3.79 2.82
N LEU A 164 6.25 -4.28 3.24
CA LEU A 164 5.61 -3.90 4.50
C LEU A 164 5.84 -4.93 5.62
N ARG A 165 6.74 -5.91 5.40
CA ARG A 165 7.09 -6.98 6.36
C ARG A 165 5.88 -7.63 7.04
N LEU A 166 4.85 -7.93 6.26
CA LEU A 166 3.56 -8.39 6.80
C LEU A 166 3.50 -9.87 7.19
N ALA A 167 4.51 -10.65 6.81
CA ALA A 167 4.50 -12.10 6.98
C ALA A 167 4.31 -12.53 8.45
N ASP A 168 5.00 -11.85 9.37
CA ASP A 168 5.04 -12.22 10.79
C ASP A 168 3.76 -11.87 11.55
N VAL A 169 2.93 -10.98 10.99
CA VAL A 169 1.68 -10.50 11.60
C VAL A 169 0.43 -11.00 10.89
N ALA A 170 0.60 -11.79 9.83
CA ALA A 170 -0.52 -12.33 9.06
C ALA A 170 -1.37 -13.28 9.92
N LYS A 171 -2.68 -13.18 9.75
CA LYS A 171 -3.67 -14.07 10.40
C LYS A 171 -4.55 -14.67 9.32
N PRO A 172 -4.04 -15.63 8.53
CA PRO A 172 -4.76 -16.15 7.38
C PRO A 172 -6.14 -16.67 7.74
N PHE A 173 -7.10 -16.49 6.83
CA PHE A 173 -8.47 -16.98 6.97
C PHE A 173 -9.22 -16.44 8.21
N SER A 174 -8.85 -15.26 8.70
CA SER A 174 -9.54 -14.58 9.81
C SER A 174 -10.59 -13.57 9.34
N ARG A 175 -10.62 -13.19 8.06
CA ARG A 175 -11.53 -12.21 7.48
C ARG A 175 -12.29 -12.72 6.27
N CYS A 176 -13.50 -12.20 6.10
CA CYS A 176 -14.34 -12.46 4.94
C CYS A 176 -13.75 -11.78 3.70
N LEU A 177 -13.60 -12.54 2.61
CA LEU A 177 -13.02 -12.03 1.35
C LEU A 177 -13.90 -10.96 0.69
N GLU A 178 -15.20 -10.96 0.99
CA GLU A 178 -16.19 -10.09 0.36
C GLU A 178 -16.58 -8.93 1.27
N CYS A 179 -16.89 -9.22 2.53
CA CYS A 179 -17.37 -8.23 3.50
C CYS A 179 -16.27 -7.59 4.34
N ASN A 180 -15.04 -8.11 4.31
CA ASN A 180 -13.90 -7.64 5.12
C ASN A 180 -14.08 -7.70 6.66
N VAL A 181 -15.19 -8.28 7.15
CA VAL A 181 -15.43 -8.52 8.58
C VAL A 181 -14.70 -9.77 9.09
N LEU A 182 -14.46 -9.84 10.40
CA LEU A 182 -13.90 -11.02 11.04
C LEU A 182 -14.81 -12.23 10.87
N LEU A 183 -14.22 -13.39 10.61
CA LEU A 183 -14.95 -14.65 10.50
C LEU A 183 -15.16 -15.27 11.89
N ARG A 184 -16.36 -15.80 12.11
CA ARG A 184 -16.70 -16.56 13.31
C ARG A 184 -16.47 -18.04 13.05
N MET A 185 -15.81 -18.72 13.99
CA MET A 185 -15.68 -20.18 13.94
C MET A 185 -17.06 -20.84 14.08
N LEU A 186 -17.33 -21.79 13.20
CA LEU A 186 -18.54 -22.63 13.27
C LEU A 186 -18.25 -23.89 14.09
N SER A 187 -19.24 -24.35 14.84
CA SER A 187 -19.20 -25.69 15.42
C SER A 187 -19.35 -26.77 14.34
N GLN A 188 -19.00 -28.02 14.65
CA GLN A 188 -19.17 -29.13 13.68
C GLN A 188 -20.66 -29.40 13.40
N GLU A 189 -21.54 -29.18 14.37
CA GLU A 189 -22.98 -29.32 14.23
C GLU A 189 -23.53 -28.26 13.26
N GLU A 190 -23.17 -26.99 13.45
CA GLU A 190 -23.58 -25.88 12.57
C GLU A 190 -23.05 -26.07 11.14
N ALA A 191 -21.79 -26.47 10.99
CA ALA A 191 -21.20 -26.77 9.69
C ALA A 191 -21.90 -27.95 8.99
N SER A 192 -22.38 -28.94 9.76
CA SER A 192 -23.05 -30.12 9.22
C SER A 192 -24.37 -29.83 8.52
N ALA A 193 -25.06 -28.77 8.91
CA ALA A 193 -26.31 -28.35 8.27
C ALA A 193 -26.10 -27.62 6.93
N SER A 194 -24.92 -27.03 6.72
CA SER A 194 -24.68 -26.07 5.62
C SER A 194 -23.59 -26.51 4.64
N VAL A 195 -22.77 -27.51 4.98
CA VAL A 195 -21.60 -27.94 4.19
C VAL A 195 -21.83 -29.34 3.60
N PRO A 196 -21.53 -29.56 2.30
CA PRO A 196 -21.68 -30.88 1.68
C PRO A 196 -20.90 -31.99 2.40
N PRO A 197 -21.43 -33.23 2.50
CA PRO A 197 -20.80 -34.33 3.24
C PRO A 197 -19.32 -34.58 2.90
N ARG A 198 -18.96 -34.52 1.61
CA ARG A 198 -17.58 -34.74 1.12
C ARG A 198 -16.55 -33.74 1.67
N VAL A 199 -16.98 -32.52 2.03
CA VAL A 199 -16.10 -31.50 2.61
C VAL A 199 -15.94 -31.75 4.12
N ARG A 200 -17.00 -32.20 4.79
CA ARG A 200 -17.00 -32.56 6.22
C ARG A 200 -16.11 -33.76 6.53
N GLU A 201 -16.02 -34.71 5.60
CA GLU A 201 -15.09 -35.84 5.72
C GLU A 201 -13.61 -35.41 5.70
N ARG A 202 -13.29 -34.27 5.06
CA ARG A 202 -11.91 -33.84 4.80
C ARG A 202 -11.46 -32.67 5.67
N GLN A 203 -12.39 -31.92 6.23
CA GLN A 203 -12.13 -30.67 6.95
C GLN A 203 -12.87 -30.63 8.27
N ARG A 204 -12.18 -30.17 9.32
CA ARG A 204 -12.71 -30.04 10.67
C ARG A 204 -12.88 -28.59 11.14
N LEU A 205 -12.33 -27.64 10.39
CA LEU A 205 -12.36 -26.22 10.71
C LEU A 205 -13.19 -25.48 9.67
N PHE A 206 -14.25 -24.84 10.14
CA PHE A 206 -15.14 -24.03 9.33
C PHE A 206 -15.30 -22.67 9.99
N SER A 207 -15.39 -21.64 9.17
CA SER A 207 -15.66 -20.27 9.64
C SER A 207 -16.74 -19.65 8.77
N THR A 208 -17.58 -18.81 9.34
CA THR A 208 -18.65 -18.11 8.63
C THR A 208 -18.52 -16.60 8.76
N CYS A 209 -19.05 -15.88 7.78
CA CYS A 209 -19.23 -14.44 7.85
C CYS A 209 -20.64 -14.12 8.36
N ASP A 210 -20.77 -13.38 9.47
CA ASP A 210 -22.10 -13.05 10.01
C ASP A 210 -22.88 -12.05 9.12
N VAL A 211 -22.23 -11.42 8.13
CA VAL A 211 -22.88 -10.50 7.17
C VAL A 211 -23.41 -11.24 5.93
N CYS A 212 -22.52 -11.90 5.18
CA CYS A 212 -22.91 -12.58 3.93
C CYS A 212 -23.17 -14.08 4.07
N ARG A 213 -23.00 -14.65 5.27
CA ARG A 213 -23.24 -16.06 5.61
C ARG A 213 -22.45 -17.07 4.78
N ARG A 214 -21.40 -16.63 4.08
CA ARG A 214 -20.47 -17.52 3.36
C ARG A 214 -19.63 -18.30 4.35
N ILE A 215 -19.45 -19.58 4.06
CA ILE A 215 -18.63 -20.50 4.85
C ILE A 215 -17.27 -20.69 4.17
N TYR A 216 -16.21 -20.63 4.96
CA TYR A 216 -14.82 -20.79 4.58
C TYR A 216 -14.22 -21.98 5.33
N TRP A 217 -13.26 -22.66 4.71
CA TRP A 217 -12.47 -23.72 5.33
C TRP A 217 -11.05 -23.71 4.75
N PRO A 218 -10.02 -24.18 5.50
CA PRO A 218 -8.66 -24.27 4.99
C PRO A 218 -8.61 -25.17 3.75
N GLY A 219 -8.21 -24.63 2.60
CA GLY A 219 -7.99 -25.44 1.41
C GLY A 219 -6.73 -26.31 1.55
N ARG A 220 -6.80 -27.60 1.24
CA ARG A 220 -5.59 -28.38 0.93
C ARG A 220 -5.20 -28.08 -0.51
N ARG A 221 -4.48 -26.99 -0.76
CA ARG A 221 -3.61 -26.81 -1.92
C ARG A 221 -2.54 -25.79 -1.60
N ILE A 222 -1.36 -26.31 -1.28
CA ILE A 222 -0.08 -25.62 -1.38
C ILE A 222 0.62 -26.38 -2.51
N GLY A 223 0.81 -25.72 -3.65
CA GLY A 223 1.28 -26.33 -4.90
C GLY A 223 0.65 -25.64 -6.09
#